data_AF-A0A7L2ES48-F1
#
_entry.id   AF-A0A7L2ES48-F1
#
_cell.length_a   1.000
_cell.length_b   1.000
_cell.length_c   1.000
_cell.angle_alpha   90.00
_cell.angle_beta   90.00
_cell.angle_gamma   90.00
#
_symmetry.space_group_name_H-M   'P 1'
#
loop_
_entity.id
_entity.type
_entity.pdbx_description
1 polymer ?
#
loop_
_entity_poly.entity_id
_entity_poly.type
_entity_poly.pdbx_seq_one_letter_code
_entity_poly.pdbx_strand_id
1 'polypeptide(L)' 'AVVSLFLSTGTFAHLKPPSISSPSVDLAVSVLYSVVSPALNPLIYSLRNQELKAAVWTLITGQF' A
#
# COMPACT_ATOMS: atom_id res chain seq x y z
N ALA A 1 6.27 -25.06 4.38
CA ALA A 1 5.63 -24.00 3.57
C ALA A 1 4.11 -24.07 3.61
N VAL A 2 3.47 -25.18 3.21
CA VAL A 2 2.00 -25.31 3.15
C VAL A 2 1.31 -25.15 4.51
N VAL A 3 1.86 -25.72 5.59
CA VAL A 3 1.28 -25.58 6.94
C VAL A 3 1.36 -24.14 7.44
N SER A 4 2.49 -23.45 7.22
CA SER A 4 2.64 -22.03 7.57
C SER A 4 1.68 -21.15 6.77
N LEU A 5 1.49 -21.45 5.47
CA LEU A 5 0.49 -20.80 4.63
C LEU A 5 -0.93 -21.05 5.15
N PHE A 6 -1.27 -22.28 5.51
CA PHE A 6 -2.58 -22.64 6.03
C PHE A 6 -2.87 -22.00 7.39
N LEU A 7 -1.87 -21.99 8.29
CA LEU A 7 -1.97 -21.31 9.58
C LEU A 7 -2.07 -19.80 9.41
N SER A 8 -1.32 -19.20 8.47
CA SER A 8 -1.39 -17.77 8.16
C SER A 8 -2.72 -17.40 7.52
N THR A 9 -3.25 -18.20 6.58
CA THR A 9 -4.56 -17.96 5.97
C THR A 9 -5.69 -18.17 6.97
N GLY A 10 -5.60 -19.19 7.83
CA GLY A 10 -6.57 -19.45 8.89
C GLY A 10 -6.55 -18.38 9.98
N THR A 11 -5.37 -17.97 10.46
CA THR A 11 -5.23 -16.84 11.39
C THR A 11 -5.62 -15.53 10.74
N PHE A 12 -5.34 -15.28 9.46
CA PHE A 12 -5.82 -14.10 8.75
C PHE A 12 -7.34 -14.15 8.53
N ALA A 13 -7.94 -15.32 8.36
CA ALA A 13 -9.38 -15.50 8.27
C ALA A 13 -10.09 -15.36 9.64
N HIS A 14 -9.39 -15.65 10.74
CA HIS A 14 -9.89 -15.48 12.11
C HIS A 14 -9.58 -14.11 12.73
N LEU A 15 -8.46 -13.50 12.35
CA LEU A 15 -8.11 -12.09 12.61
C LEU A 15 -8.81 -11.15 11.64
N LYS A 16 -9.34 -11.67 10.53
CA LYS A 16 -10.41 -11.02 9.79
C LYS A 16 -11.62 -11.09 10.72
N PRO A 17 -12.00 -9.98 11.37
CA PRO A 17 -13.32 -9.98 11.98
C PRO A 17 -14.31 -10.25 10.82
N PRO A 18 -15.52 -10.76 11.08
CA PRO A 18 -16.57 -11.00 10.08
C PRO A 18 -17.09 -9.69 9.42
N SER A 19 -16.21 -8.70 9.30
CA SER A 19 -16.44 -7.29 9.04
C SER A 19 -15.74 -6.86 7.75
N ILE A 20 -15.71 -7.74 6.74
CA ILE A 20 -15.67 -7.28 5.34
C ILE A 20 -16.94 -6.45 5.05
N SER A 21 -17.96 -6.57 5.89
CA SER A 21 -19.10 -5.68 6.04
C SER A 21 -18.99 -4.81 7.32
N SER A 22 -17.81 -4.26 7.62
CA SER A 22 -17.72 -3.12 8.54
C SER A 22 -17.60 -1.84 7.74
N PRO A 23 -18.47 -0.85 7.97
CA PRO A 23 -18.41 0.43 7.26
C PRO A 23 -17.06 1.12 7.44
N SER A 24 -16.30 0.84 8.50
CA SER A 24 -14.95 1.40 8.71
C SER A 24 -13.89 0.85 7.74
N VAL A 25 -13.91 -0.46 7.45
CA VAL A 25 -12.95 -1.08 6.51
C VAL A 25 -13.31 -0.72 5.08
N ASP A 26 -14.60 -0.75 4.74
CA ASP A 26 -15.09 -0.33 3.43
C ASP A 26 -14.79 1.16 3.16
N LEU A 27 -15.01 2.03 4.15
CA LEU A 27 -14.63 3.44 4.08
C LEU A 27 -13.12 3.60 3.94
N ALA A 28 -12.31 2.87 4.72
CA ALA A 28 -10.86 2.96 4.61
C ALA A 28 -10.36 2.51 3.23
N VAL A 29 -10.88 1.40 2.70
CA VAL A 29 -10.55 0.93 1.34
C VAL A 29 -11.02 1.94 0.29
N SER A 30 -12.23 2.48 0.42
CA SER A 30 -12.79 3.49 -0.49
C SER A 30 -11.98 4.79 -0.49
N VAL A 31 -11.61 5.30 0.69
CA VAL A 31 -10.74 6.47 0.85
C VAL A 31 -9.36 6.20 0.28
N LEU A 32 -8.76 5.04 0.57
CA LEU A 32 -7.46 4.67 0.01
C LEU A 32 -7.50 4.61 -1.51
N TYR A 33 -8.49 3.96 -2.11
CA TYR A 33 -8.65 3.93 -3.57
C TYR A 33 -8.90 5.33 -4.17
N SER A 34 -9.68 6.17 -3.47
CA SER A 34 -9.97 7.54 -3.89
C SER A 34 -8.76 8.47 -3.79
N VAL A 35 -7.86 8.27 -2.82
CA VAL A 35 -6.63 9.07 -2.67
C VAL A 35 -5.49 8.53 -3.53
N VAL A 36 -5.37 7.21 -3.65
CA VAL A 36 -4.38 6.54 -4.50
C VAL A 36 -4.57 6.97 -5.95
N SER A 37 -5.80 6.93 -6.47
CA SER A 37 -6.07 7.24 -7.89
C SER A 37 -5.51 8.60 -8.36
N PRO A 38 -5.79 9.74 -7.69
CA PRO A 38 -5.24 11.04 -8.05
C PRO A 38 -3.77 11.21 -7.63
N ALA A 39 -3.28 10.53 -6.61
CA ALA A 39 -1.87 10.59 -6.19
C ALA A 39 -0.94 9.82 -7.14
N LEU A 40 -1.44 8.79 -7.81
CA LEU A 40 -0.67 8.01 -8.78
C LEU A 40 -0.23 8.84 -9.98
N ASN A 41 -1.05 9.76 -10.48
CA ASN A 41 -0.68 10.63 -11.60
C ASN A 41 0.61 11.43 -11.33
N PRO A 42 0.70 12.28 -10.28
CA PRO A 42 1.92 13.01 -9.96
C PRO A 42 3.05 12.09 -9.52
N LEU A 43 2.79 10.92 -8.92
CA LEU A 43 3.84 9.94 -8.61
C LEU A 43 4.46 9.34 -9.88
N ILE A 44 3.64 8.93 -10.85
CA ILE A 44 4.12 8.41 -12.14
C ILE A 44 4.92 9.49 -12.87
N TYR A 45 4.45 10.73 -12.87
CA TYR A 45 5.19 11.85 -13.47
C TYR A 45 6.47 12.20 -12.69
N SER A 46 6.44 12.12 -11.36
CA SER A 46 7.63 12.34 -10.51
C SER A 46 8.68 11.27 -10.71
N LEU A 47 8.29 10.00 -10.82
CA LEU A 47 9.19 8.89 -11.08
C LEU A 47 9.78 8.93 -12.48
N ARG A 48 9.06 9.49 -13.44
CA ARG A 48 9.56 9.73 -14.80
C ARG A 48 10.52 10.92 -14.87
N ASN A 49 10.42 11.84 -13.92
CA ASN A 49 11.32 12.97 -13.81
C ASN A 49 12.65 12.50 -13.21
N GLN A 50 13.72 12.56 -14.02
CA GLN A 50 15.03 12.05 -13.61
C GLN A 50 15.62 12.85 -12.44
N GLU A 51 15.28 14.13 -12.32
CA GLU A 51 15.66 15.00 -11.20
C GLU A 51 15.07 14.50 -9.88
N LEU A 52 13.76 14.20 -9.87
CA LEU A 52 13.09 13.67 -8.68
C LEU A 52 13.54 12.26 -8.35
N LYS A 53 13.76 11.42 -9.37
CA LYS A 53 14.32 10.08 -9.17
C LYS A 53 15.73 10.16 -8.57
N ALA A 54 16.57 11.08 -9.04
CA ALA A 54 17.90 11.31 -8.47
C ALA A 54 17.81 11.84 -7.03
N ALA A 55 16.94 12.81 -6.76
CA ALA A 55 16.73 13.34 -5.42
C ALA A 55 16.23 12.26 -4.42
N VAL A 56 15.29 11.42 -4.85
CA VAL A 56 14.79 10.28 -4.07
C VAL A 56 15.90 9.25 -3.85
N TRP A 57 16.71 8.97 -4.86
CA TRP A 57 17.85 8.06 -4.74
C TRP A 57 18.90 8.59 -3.77
N THR A 58 19.23 9.88 -3.83
CA THR A 58 20.12 10.56 -2.89
C THR A 58 19.58 10.48 -1.46
N LEU A 59 18.27 10.72 -1.28
CA LEU A 59 17.59 10.57 0.02
C LEU A 59 17.66 9.15 0.57
N ILE A 60 17.41 8.13 -0.25
CA ILE A 60 17.45 6.71 0.15
C ILE A 60 18.88 6.27 0.45
N THR A 61 19.85 6.76 -0.31
CA THR A 61 21.27 6.40 -0.16
C THR A 61 21.94 7.22 0.97
N GLY A 62 21.25 8.22 1.52
CA GLY A 62 21.75 9.05 2.62
C GLY A 62 23.05 9.78 2.29
N GLN A 63 23.32 10.02 1.00
CA GLN A 63 24.50 10.74 0.54
C GLN A 63 24.18 12.23 0.58
N PHE A 64 24.42 12.85 1.73
CA PHE A 64 24.50 14.31 1.86
C PHE A 64 25.94 14.78 1.65
#